data_AF-A0A3N2NNL3-F1
#
_entry.id   AF-A0A3N2NNL3-F1
#
_cell.length_a   1.000
_cell.length_b   1.000
_cell.length_c   1.000
_cell.angle_alpha   90.00
_cell.angle_beta   90.00
_cell.angle_gamma   90.00
#
_symmetry.space_group_name_H-M   'P 1'
#
loop_
_entity.id
_entity.type
_entity.pdbx_description
1 polymer ?
#
loop_
_entity_poly.entity_id
_entity_poly.type
_entity_poly.pdbx_seq_one_letter_code
_entity_poly.pdbx_strand_id
1 'polypeptide(L)'
;MLDKDNFLISGLRRIAYVRSSDLPRHIRRMAKAGMIPTVSVESVDIDFFGDSKLEFSRSKDGKETSTLTFSSSDDIPLHDIAFIAQDRSGHRRIVGALEAPFPMVAVSESTGGSAADRRATTYTVTWAGRPAHVVIWMDDDNRLPIR
;
A
#
# COMPACT_ATOMS: atom_id res chain seq x y z
N MET A 1 -4.85 -4.05 -27.64
CA MET A 1 -5.93 -3.60 -26.74
C MET A 1 -5.39 -3.78 -25.32
N LEU A 2 -5.02 -2.71 -24.61
CA LEU A 2 -4.59 -2.84 -23.22
C LEU A 2 -5.79 -3.37 -22.41
N ASP A 3 -5.58 -4.43 -21.64
CA ASP A 3 -6.57 -4.93 -20.69
C ASP A 3 -7.02 -3.78 -19.80
N LYS A 4 -8.32 -3.42 -19.87
CA LYS A 4 -8.93 -2.32 -19.09
C LYS A 4 -8.80 -2.49 -17.57
N ASP A 5 -8.31 -3.64 -17.12
CA ASP A 5 -8.12 -3.96 -15.71
C ASP A 5 -6.76 -3.52 -15.16
N ASN A 6 -5.73 -3.31 -15.98
CA ASN A 6 -4.38 -2.94 -15.49
C ASN A 6 -4.28 -1.45 -15.21
N PHE A 7 -3.52 -1.07 -14.17
CA PHE A 7 -3.26 0.34 -13.88
C PHE A 7 -1.89 0.56 -13.24
N LEU A 8 -1.39 1.78 -13.40
CA LEU A 8 -0.21 2.31 -12.73
C LEU A 8 -0.59 3.66 -12.13
N ILE A 9 -0.35 3.83 -10.83
CA ILE A 9 -0.50 5.08 -10.10
C ILE A 9 0.90 5.49 -9.66
N SER A 10 1.40 6.60 -10.18
CA SER A 10 2.70 7.17 -9.79
C SER A 10 2.52 8.39 -8.89
N GLY A 11 3.53 8.66 -8.06
CA GLY A 11 3.57 9.83 -7.18
C GLY A 11 2.49 9.78 -6.10
N LEU A 12 2.44 8.68 -5.34
CA LEU A 12 1.54 8.50 -4.21
C LEU A 12 1.71 9.65 -3.21
N ARG A 13 0.60 10.07 -2.60
CA ARG A 13 0.56 11.16 -1.62
C ARG A 13 0.83 10.68 -0.20
N ARG A 14 0.39 9.46 0.12
CA ARG A 14 0.55 8.84 1.44
C ARG A 14 0.69 7.34 1.28
N ILE A 15 1.62 6.76 2.04
CA ILE A 15 1.75 5.33 2.23
C ILE A 15 1.73 5.10 3.75
N ALA A 16 0.94 4.13 4.18
CA ALA A 16 0.86 3.73 5.57
C ALA A 16 0.76 2.21 5.64
N TYR A 17 1.12 1.61 6.78
CA TYR A 17 0.86 0.20 7.04
C TYR A 17 -0.14 0.02 8.19
N VAL A 18 -0.84 -1.11 8.14
CA VAL A 18 -1.80 -1.56 9.15
C VAL A 18 -1.55 -3.03 9.45
N ARG A 19 -1.95 -3.51 10.62
CA ARG A 19 -1.95 -4.95 10.87
C ARG A 19 -3.01 -5.63 10.01
N SER A 20 -2.65 -6.75 9.38
CA SER A 20 -3.59 -7.53 8.57
C SER A 20 -4.75 -8.07 9.41
N SER A 21 -4.54 -8.32 10.70
CA SER A 21 -5.57 -8.73 11.67
C SER A 21 -6.72 -7.74 11.81
N ASP A 22 -6.44 -6.46 11.56
CA ASP A 22 -7.37 -5.36 11.82
C ASP A 22 -8.23 -5.08 10.58
N LEU A 23 -7.91 -5.69 9.44
CA LEU A 23 -8.68 -5.55 8.21
C LEU A 23 -10.00 -6.35 8.22
N PRO A 24 -11.05 -5.83 7.56
CA PRO A 24 -12.25 -6.61 7.32
C PRO A 24 -11.95 -7.91 6.58
N ARG A 25 -12.64 -8.99 7.00
CA ARG A 25 -12.63 -10.27 6.29
C ARG A 25 -13.05 -10.07 4.84
N HIS A 26 -12.43 -10.83 3.95
CA HIS A 26 -12.79 -10.95 2.54
C HIS A 26 -12.66 -9.65 1.72
N ILE A 27 -11.79 -8.72 2.15
CA ILE A 27 -11.56 -7.46 1.45
C ILE A 27 -11.18 -7.65 -0.03
N ARG A 28 -10.43 -8.73 -0.32
CA ARG A 28 -10.09 -9.13 -1.70
C ARG A 28 -11.32 -9.52 -2.53
N ARG A 29 -12.29 -10.23 -1.93
CA ARG A 29 -13.54 -10.60 -2.62
C ARG A 29 -14.42 -9.38 -2.84
N MET A 30 -14.48 -8.48 -1.85
CA MET A 30 -15.19 -7.20 -1.97
C MET A 30 -14.63 -6.36 -3.12
N ALA A 31 -13.30 -6.24 -3.22
CA ALA A 31 -12.63 -5.55 -4.33
C ALA A 31 -13.02 -6.15 -5.70
N LYS A 32 -13.03 -7.48 -5.80
CA LYS A 32 -13.45 -8.19 -7.03
C LYS A 32 -14.93 -7.97 -7.37
N ALA A 33 -15.78 -7.80 -6.35
CA ALA A 33 -17.19 -7.48 -6.51
C ALA A 33 -17.46 -5.99 -6.77
N GLY A 34 -16.43 -5.14 -6.84
CA GLY A 34 -16.59 -3.69 -7.00
C GLY A 34 -17.13 -2.97 -5.77
N MET A 35 -17.09 -3.63 -4.60
CA MET A 35 -17.52 -3.04 -3.33
C MET A 35 -16.42 -2.17 -2.74
N ILE A 36 -16.81 -1.06 -2.11
CA ILE A 36 -15.91 -0.14 -1.41
C ILE A 36 -16.17 -0.30 0.10
N PRO A 37 -15.41 -1.14 0.82
CA PRO A 37 -15.59 -1.29 2.25
C PRO A 37 -15.15 -0.03 3.00
N THR A 38 -15.88 0.23 4.09
CA THR A 38 -15.46 1.16 5.13
C THR A 38 -14.56 0.40 6.10
N VAL A 39 -13.38 0.96 6.37
CA VAL A 39 -12.34 0.38 7.24
C VAL A 39 -12.05 1.37 8.36
N SER A 40 -12.09 0.92 9.61
CA SER A 40 -11.66 1.72 10.76
C SER A 40 -10.53 0.98 11.44
N VAL A 41 -9.30 1.39 11.13
CA VAL A 41 -8.07 0.72 11.56
C VAL A 41 -7.03 1.78 11.87
N GLU A 42 -6.25 1.53 12.93
CA GLU A 42 -5.05 2.31 13.21
C GLU A 42 -4.00 2.03 12.14
N SER A 43 -3.44 3.10 11.56
CA SER A 43 -2.42 3.02 10.53
C SER A 43 -1.22 3.86 10.91
N VAL A 44 -0.03 3.33 10.64
CA VAL A 44 1.23 4.03 10.85
C VAL A 44 1.70 4.60 9.52
N ASP A 45 1.87 5.92 9.47
CA ASP A 45 2.41 6.62 8.30
C ASP A 45 3.86 6.25 8.09
N ILE A 46 4.22 6.01 6.82
CA ILE A 46 5.59 5.79 6.40
C ILE A 46 6.10 7.10 5.81
N ASP A 47 7.24 7.58 6.28
CA ASP A 47 7.98 8.67 5.63
C ASP A 47 8.72 8.09 4.41
N PHE A 48 8.21 8.37 3.21
CA PHE A 48 8.76 7.88 1.95
C PHE A 48 9.22 9.03 1.05
N PHE A 49 10.23 8.76 0.24
CA PHE A 49 10.83 9.73 -0.66
C PHE A 49 11.17 9.11 -2.02
N GLY A 50 11.47 9.99 -2.98
CA GLY A 50 11.73 9.60 -4.37
C GLY A 50 10.48 9.11 -5.09
N ASP A 51 10.68 8.21 -6.04
CA ASP A 51 9.60 7.65 -6.84
C ASP A 51 8.78 6.63 -6.04
N SER A 52 7.48 6.86 -5.98
CA SER A 52 6.50 5.94 -5.41
C SER A 52 5.48 5.53 -6.47
N LYS A 53 5.13 4.24 -6.50
CA LYS A 53 4.17 3.71 -7.47
C LYS A 53 3.39 2.53 -6.94
N LEU A 54 2.12 2.45 -7.35
CA LEU A 54 1.27 1.28 -7.20
C LEU A 54 0.87 0.77 -8.58
N GLU A 55 1.24 -0.45 -8.88
CA GLU A 55 0.94 -1.15 -10.12
C GLU A 55 -0.02 -2.30 -9.84
N PHE A 56 -1.00 -2.48 -10.71
CA PHE A 56 -1.85 -3.65 -10.73
C PHE A 56 -1.86 -4.23 -12.13
N SER A 57 -1.63 -5.53 -12.22
CA SER A 57 -1.63 -6.28 -13.46
C SER A 57 -2.44 -7.56 -13.32
N ARG A 58 -3.17 -7.89 -14.38
CA ARG A 58 -3.83 -9.17 -14.58
C ARG A 58 -3.17 -9.85 -15.77
N SER A 59 -2.60 -11.03 -15.53
CA SER A 59 -2.03 -11.85 -16.60
C SER A 59 -3.14 -12.43 -17.49
N LYS A 60 -2.77 -12.90 -18.68
CA LYS A 60 -3.69 -13.62 -19.59
C LYS A 60 -4.31 -14.86 -18.94
N ASP A 61 -3.59 -15.50 -18.02
CA ASP A 61 -4.06 -16.66 -17.24
C ASP A 61 -4.98 -16.26 -16.08
N GLY A 62 -5.32 -14.97 -15.96
CA GLY A 62 -6.18 -14.44 -14.91
C GLY A 62 -5.49 -14.21 -13.57
N LYS A 63 -4.15 -14.31 -13.50
CA LYS A 63 -3.39 -14.05 -12.27
C LYS A 63 -3.35 -12.55 -12.00
N GLU A 64 -3.91 -12.14 -10.88
CA GLU A 64 -3.91 -10.76 -10.39
C GLU A 64 -2.71 -10.51 -9.48
N THR A 65 -1.92 -9.48 -9.79
CA THR A 65 -0.74 -9.09 -9.02
C THR A 65 -0.71 -7.58 -8.83
N SER A 66 -0.53 -7.16 -7.58
CA SER A 66 -0.31 -5.78 -7.19
C SER A 66 1.11 -5.59 -6.70
N THR A 67 1.75 -4.51 -7.13
CA THR A 67 3.11 -4.15 -6.75
C THR A 67 3.15 -2.71 -6.27
N LEU A 68 3.49 -2.50 -5.00
CA LEU A 68 3.73 -1.18 -4.41
C LEU A 68 5.24 -1.00 -4.24
N THR A 69 5.79 0.05 -4.83
CA THR A 69 7.23 0.38 -4.74
C THR A 69 7.39 1.79 -4.18
N PHE A 70 8.26 1.93 -3.19
CA PHE A 70 8.65 3.22 -2.61
C PHE A 70 10.00 3.11 -1.90
N SER A 71 10.65 4.24 -1.64
CA SER A 71 11.88 4.30 -0.84
C SER A 71 11.59 4.97 0.50
N SER A 72 12.14 4.43 1.58
CA SER A 72 11.99 4.98 2.93
C SER A 72 13.24 4.71 3.77
N SER A 73 13.43 5.48 4.83
CA SER A 73 14.42 5.21 5.88
C SER A 73 13.79 4.59 7.13
N ASP A 74 12.46 4.41 7.15
CA ASP A 74 11.74 3.81 8.25
C ASP A 74 11.97 2.30 8.29
N ASP A 75 11.93 1.74 9.50
CA ASP A 75 11.91 0.30 9.72
C ASP A 75 10.46 -0.20 9.59
N ILE A 76 10.18 -0.93 8.50
CA ILE A 76 8.83 -1.35 8.13
C ILE A 76 8.70 -2.84 8.42
N PRO A 77 7.65 -3.29 9.14
CA PRO A 77 7.41 -4.70 9.38
C PRO A 77 7.35 -5.50 8.06
N LEU A 78 7.95 -6.69 8.04
CA LEU A 78 8.00 -7.51 6.82
C LEU A 78 6.85 -8.52 6.71
N HIS A 79 6.10 -8.72 7.79
CA HIS A 79 5.07 -9.74 7.94
C HIS A 79 3.83 -9.18 8.65
N ASP A 80 2.71 -9.86 8.49
CA ASP A 80 1.42 -9.57 9.17
C ASP A 80 0.88 -8.14 8.98
N ILE A 81 1.31 -7.47 7.92
CA ILE A 81 0.85 -6.12 7.57
C ILE A 81 0.22 -6.06 6.18
N ALA A 82 -0.62 -5.03 6.01
CA ALA A 82 -1.12 -4.57 4.74
C ALA A 82 -0.81 -3.08 4.57
N PHE A 83 -0.77 -2.62 3.33
CA PHE A 83 -0.39 -1.24 3.01
C PHE A 83 -1.60 -0.45 2.53
N ILE A 84 -1.72 0.78 3.00
CA ILE A 84 -2.63 1.79 2.47
C ILE A 84 -1.83 2.68 1.54
N ALA A 85 -2.25 2.76 0.27
CA ALA A 85 -1.71 3.70 -0.71
C ALA A 85 -2.78 4.74 -1.05
N GLN A 86 -2.44 6.02 -0.89
CA GLN A 86 -3.31 7.14 -1.26
C GLN A 86 -2.75 7.86 -2.49
N ASP A 87 -3.57 8.01 -3.52
CA ASP A 87 -3.21 8.79 -4.70
C ASP A 87 -3.37 10.30 -4.48
N ARG A 88 -2.93 11.11 -5.45
CA ARG A 88 -3.01 12.58 -5.37
C ARG A 88 -4.45 13.10 -5.37
N SER A 89 -5.38 12.35 -5.94
CA SER A 89 -6.82 12.65 -5.93
C SER A 89 -7.48 12.32 -4.59
N GLY A 90 -6.76 11.65 -3.68
CA GLY A 90 -7.21 11.32 -2.34
C GLY A 90 -7.84 9.94 -2.22
N HIS A 91 -7.92 9.15 -3.29
CA HIS A 91 -8.47 7.79 -3.20
C HIS A 91 -7.47 6.86 -2.51
N ARG A 92 -7.98 6.10 -1.54
CA ARG A 92 -7.22 5.16 -0.73
C ARG A 92 -7.44 3.74 -1.23
N ARG A 93 -6.37 2.97 -1.32
CA ARG A 93 -6.38 1.56 -1.70
C ARG A 93 -5.59 0.71 -0.72
N ILE A 94 -6.09 -0.47 -0.41
CA ILE A 94 -5.40 -1.44 0.45
C ILE A 94 -4.73 -2.51 -0.42
N VAL A 95 -3.44 -2.71 -0.16
CA VAL A 95 -2.59 -3.77 -0.72
C VAL A 95 -2.32 -4.78 0.38
N GLY A 96 -3.07 -5.88 0.38
CA GLY A 96 -3.04 -6.90 1.40
C GLY A 96 -4.44 -7.27 1.91
N ALA A 97 -4.49 -8.29 2.73
CA ALA A 97 -5.72 -8.78 3.34
C ALA A 97 -5.40 -9.54 4.64
N LEU A 98 -6.44 -9.72 5.46
CA LEU A 98 -6.43 -10.63 6.60
C LEU A 98 -6.18 -12.08 6.17
N GLU A 99 -6.71 -12.49 5.03
CA GLU A 99 -6.57 -13.86 4.52
C GLU A 99 -5.44 -13.99 3.53
N ALA A 100 -4.84 -15.19 3.50
CA ALA A 100 -3.87 -15.55 2.48
C ALA A 100 -4.45 -15.35 1.05
N PRO A 101 -3.61 -14.94 0.08
CA PRO A 101 -2.17 -14.71 0.21
C PRO A 101 -1.85 -13.39 0.91
N PHE A 102 -0.80 -13.36 1.72
CA PHE A 102 -0.31 -12.13 2.37
C PHE A 102 0.64 -11.35 1.45
N PRO A 103 0.78 -10.02 1.62
CA PRO A 103 1.80 -9.25 0.93
C PRO A 103 3.22 -9.77 1.23
N MET A 104 4.05 -9.85 0.20
CA MET A 104 5.47 -10.14 0.32
C MET A 104 6.25 -8.84 0.20
N VAL A 105 7.06 -8.51 1.21
CA VAL A 105 7.90 -7.31 1.22
C VAL A 105 9.32 -7.70 0.82
N ALA A 106 9.76 -7.28 -0.36
CA ALA A 106 11.14 -7.38 -0.79
C ALA A 106 11.87 -6.07 -0.49
N VAL A 107 13.07 -6.17 0.08
CA VAL A 107 13.87 -5.04 0.51
C VAL A 107 15.16 -5.01 -0.31
N SER A 108 15.46 -3.87 -0.93
CA SER A 108 16.75 -3.62 -1.57
C SER A 108 17.39 -2.42 -0.90
N GLU A 109 18.49 -2.64 -0.19
CA GLU A 109 19.22 -1.57 0.48
C GLU A 109 20.15 -0.87 -0.52
N SER A 110 20.08 0.45 -0.58
CA SER A 110 21.12 1.26 -1.21
C SER A 110 22.01 1.80 -0.10
N THR A 111 23.19 1.20 0.09
CA THR A 111 24.25 1.81 0.90
C THR A 111 24.81 3.01 0.15
N GLY A 112 24.36 4.22 0.51
CA GLY A 112 25.01 5.46 0.09
C GLY A 112 26.48 5.43 0.49
N GLY A 113 27.37 5.73 -0.45
CA GLY A 113 28.83 5.62 -0.29
C GLY A 113 29.47 6.67 0.63
N SER A 114 28.72 7.29 1.54
CA SER A 114 29.22 8.34 2.43
C SER A 114 28.40 8.39 3.72
N ALA A 115 29.09 8.60 4.85
CA ALA A 115 28.53 8.58 6.22
C ALA A 115 27.44 9.64 6.52
N ALA A 116 27.12 10.51 5.55
CA ALA A 116 26.10 11.55 5.64
C ALA A 116 24.81 11.21 4.85
N ASP A 117 24.80 10.15 4.05
CA ASP A 117 23.61 9.73 3.31
C ASP A 117 22.70 8.89 4.20
N ARG A 118 21.44 9.31 4.33
CA ARG A 118 20.39 8.49 4.97
C ARG A 118 20.33 7.13 4.26
N ARG A 119 20.30 6.05 5.03
CA ARG A 119 20.06 4.69 4.52
C ARG A 119 18.73 4.73 3.76
N ALA A 120 18.81 4.61 2.44
CA ALA A 120 17.64 4.57 1.58
C ALA A 120 17.31 3.11 1.31
N THR A 121 16.19 2.68 1.85
CA THR A 121 15.70 1.32 1.69
C THR A 121 14.57 1.32 0.68
N THR A 122 14.76 0.65 -0.44
CA THR A 122 13.71 0.50 -1.44
C THR A 122 12.87 -0.72 -1.09
N TYR A 123 11.59 -0.47 -0.82
CA TYR A 123 10.60 -1.49 -0.53
C TYR A 123 9.81 -1.82 -1.80
N THR A 124 9.72 -3.11 -2.12
CA THR A 124 8.86 -3.64 -3.18
C THR A 124 7.90 -4.64 -2.56
N VAL A 125 6.64 -4.22 -2.39
CA VAL A 125 5.57 -5.03 -1.82
C VAL A 125 4.80 -5.68 -2.96
N THR A 126 4.76 -7.00 -3.00
CA THR A 126 3.99 -7.76 -4.00
C THR A 126 2.85 -8.52 -3.33
N TRP A 127 1.65 -8.42 -3.89
CA TRP A 127 0.47 -9.11 -3.37
C TRP A 127 -0.38 -9.71 -4.49
N ALA A 128 -0.86 -10.94 -4.27
CA ALA A 128 -1.69 -11.66 -5.23
C ALA A 128 -3.19 -11.32 -5.05
N GLY A 129 -3.59 -10.18 -5.59
CA GLY A 129 -4.96 -9.70 -5.62
C GLY A 129 -5.05 -8.26 -6.13
N ARG A 130 -6.26 -7.82 -6.48
CA ARG A 130 -6.56 -6.43 -6.82
C ARG A 130 -6.59 -5.55 -5.56
N PRO A 131 -5.95 -4.37 -5.53
CA PRO A 131 -6.02 -3.48 -4.38
C PRO A 131 -7.46 -3.01 -4.17
N ALA A 132 -7.95 -3.12 -2.93
CA ALA A 132 -9.31 -2.75 -2.62
C ALA A 132 -9.42 -1.23 -2.47
N HIS A 133 -10.36 -0.60 -3.19
CA HIS A 133 -10.75 0.76 -2.88
C HIS A 133 -11.45 0.79 -1.52
N VAL A 134 -11.02 1.69 -0.63
CA VAL A 134 -11.57 1.76 0.71
C VAL A 134 -11.88 3.18 1.14
N VAL A 135 -12.86 3.32 2.02
CA VAL A 135 -13.04 4.52 2.83
C VAL A 135 -12.45 4.22 4.20
N ILE A 136 -11.46 5.01 4.63
CA ILE A 136 -10.85 4.82 5.96
C ILE A 136 -11.45 5.84 6.91
N TRP A 137 -12.15 5.34 7.93
CA TRP A 137 -12.73 6.11 9.01
C TRP A 137 -11.75 6.15 10.18
N MET A 138 -10.99 7.24 10.23
CA MET A 138 -10.25 7.71 11.40
C MET A 138 -10.26 9.24 11.37
N ASP A 139 -10.33 9.85 12.55
CA ASP A 139 -10.28 11.29 12.81
C ASP A 139 -9.06 11.93 12.11
N ASP A 140 -9.27 12.51 10.93
CA ASP A 140 -8.39 13.57 10.42
C ASP A 140 -8.43 14.81 11.37
N ASP A 141 -9.33 14.82 12.38
CA ASP A 141 -9.68 15.96 13.23
C ASP A 141 -9.04 15.98 14.63
N ASN A 142 -8.20 14.98 15.00
CA ASN A 142 -7.41 15.09 16.24
C ASN A 142 -6.12 15.93 16.06
N ARG A 143 -5.97 16.60 14.91
CA ARG A 143 -5.17 17.83 14.83
C ARG A 143 -6.07 19.00 15.19
N LEU A 144 -6.31 19.19 16.49
CA LEU A 144 -6.71 20.51 16.99
C LEU A 144 -5.76 21.53 16.37
N PRO A 145 -6.26 22.63 15.78
CA PRO A 145 -5.38 23.71 15.35
C PRO A 145 -4.61 24.15 16.60
N ILE A 146 -3.29 24.03 16.55
CA ILE A 146 -2.40 24.63 17.54
C ILE A 146 -2.73 26.12 17.47
N ARG A 147 -3.39 26.64 18.51
CA ARG A 147 -3.66 28.08 18.68
C ARG A 147 -2.36 28.83 18.90
#